data_AF-A0AAW8D4Y6-F1
#
_entry.id   AF-A0AAW8D4Y6-F1
#
_cell.length_a   1.000
_cell.length_b   1.000
_cell.length_c   1.000
_cell.angle_alpha   90.00
_cell.angle_beta   90.00
_cell.angle_gamma   90.00
#
_symmetry.space_group_name_H-M   'P 1'
#
loop_
_entity.id
_entity.type
_entity.pdbx_description
1 polymer ?
#
loop_
_entity_poly.entity_id
_entity_poly.type
_entity_poly.pdbx_seq_one_letter_code
_entity_poly.pdbx_strand_id
1 'polypeptide(L)'
;MEQEARRLLRLLRLGPVQQGVHPIESILGDVGHIQLSRGFAFMNSTELWNNQHANPHLQGETLMMMKEHVIEEFGEVPKWTAGIGGSGGAIQQYLIAQLYPGLLDGIQPIVSFPETLMPEVMECRLLNNVYKLDTATWTTAKQNAVNGFNTNTCLSWDAAFASIIKSDNAAGCGFTDPANVANIFNRASNPTGIRCDLFQTNVNLLGKRPGTQEARRPLDNIGLQYGLAALNSGAISVKEFLDLNEKVGGFDGDGNTQAARSEADSDALKLTYAGGFKNSFRGPGLANIPIITQRGNADAVGDIHDTTQDLIIRARLQRANGRSDNQIIWTLGSTSGYDYMSGSIDLMNKWLDNMAADPAPASTDKVVRNKPAGANDACWNKTGTRIDEPASMDPAASCNAVYPRFTTPRLVAGSPMVNDVLKCQLKPVNAADYSVTIAGADLARLQTIFPSGVCDWNKPGAGQEPLRGTYLRLPLN
;
A
#
# COMPACT_ATOMS: atom_id res chain seq x y z
N MET A 1 -11.91 -33.78 -27.19
CA MET A 1 -12.09 -32.36 -26.82
C MET A 1 -12.66 -32.20 -25.42
N GLU A 2 -13.72 -32.93 -25.02
CA GLU A 2 -14.30 -32.83 -23.67
C GLU A 2 -13.45 -33.45 -22.53
N GLN A 3 -12.55 -34.39 -22.84
CA GLN A 3 -11.59 -34.97 -21.88
C GLN A 3 -10.28 -34.18 -21.75
N GLU A 4 -9.96 -33.31 -22.70
CA GLU A 4 -8.73 -32.48 -22.69
C GLU A 4 -8.97 -31.14 -21.99
N ALA A 5 -10.24 -30.71 -21.87
CA ALA A 5 -10.67 -29.59 -21.03
C ALA A 5 -10.67 -29.92 -19.52
N ARG A 6 -10.66 -31.21 -19.13
CA ARG A 6 -10.79 -31.71 -17.73
C ARG A 6 -9.48 -31.76 -16.93
N ARG A 7 -8.46 -30.98 -17.28
CA ARG A 7 -7.12 -31.13 -16.65
C ARG A 7 -6.42 -29.86 -16.20
N LEU A 8 -6.95 -28.67 -16.45
CA LEU A 8 -6.20 -27.44 -16.20
C LEU A 8 -7.13 -26.27 -15.87
N LEU A 9 -8.03 -26.42 -14.89
CA LEU A 9 -8.66 -25.23 -14.32
C LEU A 9 -7.56 -24.41 -13.62
N ARG A 10 -7.20 -23.29 -14.24
CA ARG A 10 -6.26 -22.30 -13.70
C ARG A 10 -7.05 -21.07 -13.41
N LEU A 11 -7.08 -20.66 -12.14
CA LEU A 11 -7.86 -19.51 -11.74
C LEU A 11 -6.98 -18.27 -11.64
N LEU A 12 -7.36 -17.23 -12.37
CA LEU A 12 -6.79 -15.91 -12.19
C LEU A 12 -7.85 -14.91 -11.75
N ARG A 13 -7.49 -14.03 -10.83
CA ARG A 13 -8.36 -13.02 -10.22
C ARG A 13 -7.46 -11.86 -9.75
N LEU A 14 -7.63 -10.55 -10.00
CA LEU A 14 -8.78 -9.66 -10.15
C LEU A 14 -8.44 -8.40 -10.96
N GLY A 15 -9.47 -7.75 -11.49
CA GLY A 15 -9.66 -6.29 -11.38
C GLY A 15 -8.57 -5.32 -11.93
N PRO A 16 -8.77 -4.68 -13.10
CA PRO A 16 -7.92 -3.58 -13.59
C PRO A 16 -7.84 -2.35 -12.66
N VAL A 17 -7.03 -1.38 -13.06
CA VAL A 17 -6.58 -0.16 -12.35
C VAL A 17 -7.72 0.85 -12.01
N GLN A 18 -9.00 0.47 -11.92
CA GLN A 18 -10.12 1.43 -11.82
C GLN A 18 -11.13 1.17 -10.69
N GLN A 19 -11.65 2.24 -10.11
CA GLN A 19 -12.40 2.29 -8.86
C GLN A 19 -13.89 1.91 -9.03
N GLY A 20 -14.54 1.29 -8.03
CA GLY A 20 -16.02 1.27 -7.89
C GLY A 20 -16.75 -0.05 -8.19
N VAL A 21 -18.07 0.04 -8.38
CA VAL A 21 -18.95 -1.05 -8.87
C VAL A 21 -18.67 -1.25 -10.35
N HIS A 22 -18.26 -2.46 -10.74
CA HIS A 22 -18.05 -2.79 -12.15
C HIS A 22 -19.18 -3.63 -12.71
N PRO A 23 -19.62 -3.36 -13.95
CA PRO A 23 -20.61 -4.17 -14.61
C PRO A 23 -19.96 -5.51 -15.02
N ILE A 24 -20.78 -6.54 -15.22
CA ILE A 24 -20.30 -7.91 -15.45
C ILE A 24 -19.38 -7.99 -16.69
N GLU A 25 -19.61 -7.14 -17.69
CA GLU A 25 -18.87 -7.04 -18.94
C GLU A 25 -17.40 -6.61 -18.72
N SER A 26 -17.05 -6.04 -17.57
CA SER A 26 -15.64 -5.75 -17.21
C SER A 26 -14.77 -7.01 -17.23
N ILE A 27 -15.37 -8.19 -17.05
CA ILE A 27 -14.70 -9.49 -17.16
C ILE A 27 -14.23 -9.81 -18.59
N LEU A 28 -14.75 -9.10 -19.60
CA LEU A 28 -14.40 -9.23 -21.01
C LEU A 28 -13.48 -8.10 -21.51
N GLY A 29 -13.14 -7.13 -20.66
CA GLY A 29 -12.18 -6.07 -20.99
C GLY A 29 -10.75 -6.60 -21.17
N ASP A 30 -9.79 -5.74 -21.49
CA ASP A 30 -8.41 -6.13 -21.87
C ASP A 30 -7.77 -7.15 -20.91
N VAL A 31 -7.85 -6.89 -19.60
CA VAL A 31 -7.34 -7.80 -18.57
C VAL A 31 -8.10 -9.14 -18.65
N GLY A 32 -9.42 -9.14 -18.72
CA GLY A 32 -10.17 -10.38 -18.88
C GLY A 32 -9.84 -11.13 -20.16
N HIS A 33 -9.73 -10.43 -21.29
CA HIS A 33 -9.39 -11.00 -22.59
C HIS A 33 -8.00 -11.67 -22.59
N ILE A 34 -6.98 -11.03 -22.02
CA ILE A 34 -5.62 -11.60 -21.91
C ILE A 34 -5.64 -12.95 -21.18
N GLN A 35 -6.51 -13.09 -20.18
CA GLN A 35 -6.65 -14.30 -19.37
C GLN A 35 -7.48 -15.36 -20.10
N LEU A 36 -8.68 -15.00 -20.53
CA LEU A 36 -9.62 -15.92 -21.17
C LEU A 36 -9.04 -16.49 -22.48
N SER A 37 -8.33 -15.68 -23.27
CA SER A 37 -7.66 -16.12 -24.51
C SER A 37 -6.55 -17.15 -24.28
N ARG A 38 -6.04 -17.25 -23.04
CA ARG A 38 -5.04 -18.26 -22.61
C ARG A 38 -5.67 -19.48 -21.93
N GLY A 39 -7.00 -19.57 -21.89
CA GLY A 39 -7.73 -20.69 -21.28
C GLY A 39 -7.83 -20.63 -19.76
N PHE A 40 -7.59 -19.47 -19.14
CA PHE A 40 -7.81 -19.30 -17.71
C PHE A 40 -9.30 -19.17 -17.38
N ALA A 41 -9.71 -19.76 -16.26
CA ALA A 41 -10.92 -19.32 -15.59
C ALA A 41 -10.64 -17.96 -14.96
N PHE A 42 -11.39 -16.93 -15.38
CA PHE A 42 -11.23 -15.58 -14.85
C PHE A 42 -12.43 -15.25 -13.96
N MET A 43 -12.16 -14.85 -12.71
CA MET A 43 -13.19 -14.54 -11.72
C MET A 43 -13.12 -13.10 -11.27
N ASN A 44 -14.29 -12.50 -11.01
CA ASN A 44 -14.39 -11.15 -10.44
C ASN A 44 -15.63 -11.03 -9.52
N SER A 45 -15.56 -10.16 -8.52
CA SER A 45 -16.70 -9.71 -7.70
C SER A 45 -16.47 -8.27 -7.26
N THR A 46 -17.55 -7.52 -7.08
CA THR A 46 -17.52 -6.11 -6.66
C THR A 46 -16.85 -5.92 -5.29
N GLU A 47 -16.97 -6.88 -4.37
CA GLU A 47 -16.35 -6.79 -3.04
C GLU A 47 -14.81 -6.83 -3.11
N LEU A 48 -14.24 -7.06 -4.29
CA LEU A 48 -12.81 -7.19 -4.47
C LEU A 48 -12.25 -6.07 -5.31
N TRP A 49 -12.89 -4.93 -5.17
CA TRP A 49 -12.38 -3.66 -5.62
C TRP A 49 -12.14 -2.88 -4.34
N ASN A 50 -10.88 -2.53 -4.07
CA ASN A 50 -10.52 -1.99 -2.75
C ASN A 50 -11.25 -0.69 -2.41
N ASN A 51 -11.74 0.03 -3.43
CA ASN A 51 -12.53 1.24 -3.29
C ASN A 51 -13.99 1.01 -2.86
N GLN A 52 -14.48 -0.24 -2.88
CA GLN A 52 -15.83 -0.59 -2.43
C GLN A 52 -15.84 -0.72 -0.92
N HIS A 53 -15.12 -1.71 -0.39
CA HIS A 53 -14.82 -1.82 1.02
C HIS A 53 -13.35 -2.19 1.17
N ALA A 54 -12.54 -1.27 1.69
CA ALA A 54 -11.13 -1.52 1.99
C ALA A 54 -10.99 -2.35 3.28
N ASN A 55 -11.57 -3.55 3.28
CA ASN A 55 -11.57 -4.51 4.38
C ASN A 55 -10.96 -5.83 3.91
N PRO A 56 -9.71 -6.14 4.26
CA PRO A 56 -9.01 -7.30 3.72
C PRO A 56 -9.55 -8.64 4.23
N HIS A 57 -10.24 -8.66 5.39
CA HIS A 57 -10.86 -9.87 5.90
C HIS A 57 -12.08 -10.25 5.06
N LEU A 58 -12.98 -9.30 4.82
CA LEU A 58 -14.16 -9.49 3.98
C LEU A 58 -13.78 -9.82 2.53
N GLN A 59 -12.77 -9.14 1.99
CA GLN A 59 -12.24 -9.43 0.65
C GLN A 59 -11.64 -10.84 0.55
N GLY A 60 -10.94 -11.29 1.58
CA GLY A 60 -10.38 -12.64 1.65
C GLY A 60 -11.45 -13.72 1.79
N GLU A 61 -12.46 -13.52 2.64
CA GLU A 61 -13.63 -14.41 2.75
C GLU A 61 -14.40 -14.48 1.43
N THR A 62 -14.58 -13.35 0.76
CA THR A 62 -15.18 -13.29 -0.57
C THR A 62 -14.38 -14.10 -1.58
N LEU A 63 -13.04 -14.04 -1.54
CA LEU A 63 -12.20 -14.88 -2.40
C LEU A 63 -12.34 -16.36 -2.11
N MET A 64 -12.38 -16.73 -0.84
CA MET A 64 -12.62 -18.10 -0.45
C MET A 64 -13.95 -18.62 -1.01
N MET A 65 -15.06 -17.89 -0.78
CA MET A 65 -16.38 -18.28 -1.28
C MET A 65 -16.44 -18.33 -2.81
N MET A 66 -15.76 -17.40 -3.51
CA MET A 66 -15.69 -17.45 -4.97
C MET A 66 -14.91 -18.65 -5.49
N LYS A 67 -13.79 -18.99 -4.83
CA LYS A 67 -12.98 -20.16 -5.19
C LYS A 67 -13.78 -21.45 -4.96
N GLU A 68 -14.49 -21.53 -3.85
CA GLU A 68 -15.43 -22.63 -3.54
C GLU A 68 -16.51 -22.75 -4.62
N HIS A 69 -17.22 -21.66 -4.94
CA HIS A 69 -18.25 -21.66 -5.96
C HIS A 69 -17.74 -22.18 -7.33
N VAL A 70 -16.54 -21.77 -7.75
CA VAL A 70 -15.95 -22.28 -8.99
C VAL A 70 -15.54 -23.75 -8.89
N ILE A 71 -15.04 -24.21 -7.75
CA ILE A 71 -14.75 -25.63 -7.54
C ILE A 71 -16.04 -26.46 -7.65
N GLU A 72 -17.13 -25.99 -7.05
CA GLU A 72 -18.42 -26.67 -7.05
C GLU A 72 -19.06 -26.68 -8.45
N GLU A 73 -19.06 -25.54 -9.14
CA GLU A 73 -19.67 -25.38 -10.47
C GLU A 73 -18.94 -26.22 -11.53
N PHE A 74 -17.61 -26.25 -11.50
CA PHE A 74 -16.81 -26.96 -12.50
C PHE A 74 -16.41 -28.38 -12.08
N GLY A 75 -16.65 -28.75 -10.81
CA GLY A 75 -16.31 -30.06 -10.25
C GLY A 75 -14.80 -30.36 -10.18
N GLU A 76 -13.94 -29.34 -10.27
CA GLU A 76 -12.49 -29.49 -10.31
C GLU A 76 -11.79 -28.47 -9.41
N VAL A 77 -10.82 -28.95 -8.61
CA VAL A 77 -9.93 -28.07 -7.84
C VAL A 77 -8.89 -27.47 -8.80
N PRO A 78 -8.68 -26.15 -8.77
CA PRO A 78 -7.70 -25.51 -9.64
C PRO A 78 -6.30 -26.01 -9.36
N LYS A 79 -5.50 -26.19 -10.42
CA LYS A 79 -4.07 -26.53 -10.26
C LYS A 79 -3.34 -25.50 -9.40
N TRP A 80 -3.71 -24.24 -9.59
CA TRP A 80 -3.26 -23.09 -8.81
C TRP A 80 -4.22 -21.91 -9.05
N THR A 81 -4.20 -20.96 -8.12
CA THR A 81 -4.96 -19.70 -8.18
C THR A 81 -3.99 -18.53 -8.09
N ALA A 82 -4.05 -17.56 -9.01
CA ALA A 82 -3.17 -16.40 -8.95
C ALA A 82 -3.88 -15.05 -9.00
N GLY A 83 -3.27 -14.10 -8.29
CA GLY A 83 -3.59 -12.70 -8.22
C GLY A 83 -3.20 -11.96 -9.50
N ILE A 84 -4.02 -11.04 -9.95
CA ILE A 84 -3.64 -9.87 -10.76
C ILE A 84 -4.42 -8.66 -10.23
N GLY A 85 -3.97 -7.46 -10.53
CA GLY A 85 -4.71 -6.23 -10.21
C GLY A 85 -3.81 -5.06 -9.86
N GLY A 86 -4.28 -3.85 -10.16
CA GLY A 86 -3.51 -2.62 -9.98
C GLY A 86 -3.98 -1.76 -8.81
N SER A 87 -3.06 -1.00 -8.20
CA SER A 87 -3.39 -0.01 -7.17
C SER A 87 -4.11 -0.64 -5.96
N GLY A 88 -5.41 -0.37 -5.78
CA GLY A 88 -6.26 -1.09 -4.81
C GLY A 88 -6.25 -2.62 -4.99
N GLY A 89 -6.21 -3.13 -6.23
CA GLY A 89 -6.09 -4.56 -6.51
C GLY A 89 -4.74 -5.15 -6.10
N ALA A 90 -3.67 -4.35 -6.08
CA ALA A 90 -2.38 -4.77 -5.55
C ALA A 90 -2.42 -4.91 -4.02
N ILE A 91 -3.00 -3.91 -3.34
CA ILE A 91 -3.23 -3.93 -1.88
C ILE A 91 -3.93 -5.22 -1.45
N GLN A 92 -5.00 -5.56 -2.16
CA GLN A 92 -5.79 -6.76 -1.88
C GLN A 92 -4.99 -8.04 -2.02
N GLN A 93 -4.24 -8.17 -3.13
CA GLN A 93 -3.39 -9.35 -3.34
C GLN A 93 -2.40 -9.54 -2.19
N TYR A 94 -1.74 -8.47 -1.73
CA TYR A 94 -0.79 -8.57 -0.62
C TYR A 94 -1.49 -8.92 0.70
N LEU A 95 -2.55 -8.20 1.07
CA LEU A 95 -3.27 -8.43 2.33
C LEU A 95 -3.93 -9.82 2.37
N ILE A 96 -4.59 -10.24 1.28
CA ILE A 96 -5.21 -11.56 1.19
C ILE A 96 -4.16 -12.66 1.25
N ALA A 97 -3.07 -12.56 0.48
CA ALA A 97 -2.01 -13.58 0.52
C ALA A 97 -1.37 -13.69 1.90
N GLN A 98 -1.25 -12.59 2.66
CA GLN A 98 -0.82 -12.63 4.06
C GLN A 98 -1.85 -13.32 4.96
N LEU A 99 -3.12 -12.88 4.89
CA LEU A 99 -4.16 -13.26 5.83
C LEU A 99 -4.72 -14.66 5.57
N TYR A 100 -4.73 -15.11 4.31
CA TYR A 100 -5.29 -16.39 3.87
C TYR A 100 -4.26 -17.19 3.04
N PRO A 101 -3.17 -17.70 3.65
CA PRO A 101 -2.18 -18.52 2.96
C PRO A 101 -2.82 -19.72 2.24
N GLY A 102 -2.42 -19.96 0.98
CA GLY A 102 -2.97 -21.04 0.14
C GLY A 102 -4.22 -20.67 -0.64
N LEU A 103 -4.79 -19.47 -0.42
CA LEU A 103 -5.89 -18.98 -1.23
C LEU A 103 -5.41 -18.46 -2.60
N LEU A 104 -4.25 -17.81 -2.60
CA LEU A 104 -3.48 -17.39 -3.77
C LEU A 104 -2.12 -18.10 -3.76
N ASP A 105 -1.76 -18.74 -4.87
CA ASP A 105 -0.51 -19.45 -5.10
C ASP A 105 0.55 -18.57 -5.77
N GLY A 106 0.17 -17.42 -6.34
CA GLY A 106 1.04 -16.42 -6.95
C GLY A 106 0.31 -15.08 -7.08
N ILE A 107 1.03 -13.95 -7.13
CA ILE A 107 0.42 -12.62 -7.28
C ILE A 107 1.12 -11.75 -8.32
N GLN A 108 0.35 -10.97 -9.06
CA GLN A 108 0.80 -10.06 -10.11
C GLN A 108 0.30 -8.63 -9.82
N PRO A 109 0.81 -8.00 -8.75
CA PRO A 109 0.39 -6.66 -8.37
C PRO A 109 0.96 -5.60 -9.31
N ILE A 110 0.10 -4.71 -9.80
CA ILE A 110 0.44 -3.62 -10.71
C ILE A 110 0.40 -2.30 -9.94
N VAL A 111 1.36 -1.39 -10.17
CA VAL A 111 1.45 -0.07 -9.54
C VAL A 111 1.20 -0.14 -8.02
N SER A 112 2.04 -0.93 -7.36
CA SER A 112 1.73 -1.53 -6.06
C SER A 112 1.66 -0.53 -4.91
N PHE A 113 0.80 -0.85 -3.94
CA PHE A 113 0.89 -0.41 -2.56
C PHE A 113 0.82 -1.63 -1.64
N PRO A 114 1.55 -1.64 -0.51
CA PRO A 114 1.52 -2.77 0.41
C PRO A 114 0.17 -2.88 1.15
N GLU A 115 -0.49 -1.78 1.48
CA GLU A 115 -1.78 -1.78 2.20
C GLU A 115 -2.58 -0.49 1.99
N THR A 116 -3.83 -0.45 2.47
CA THR A 116 -4.68 0.75 2.47
C THR A 116 -4.23 1.81 3.48
N LEU A 117 -3.80 1.39 4.68
CA LEU A 117 -3.42 2.33 5.74
C LEU A 117 -1.98 2.83 5.54
N MET A 118 -1.87 3.91 4.77
CA MET A 118 -0.64 4.64 4.48
C MET A 118 -0.75 6.07 4.99
N PRO A 119 -0.32 6.37 6.24
CA PRO A 119 -0.48 7.69 6.82
C PRO A 119 0.10 8.85 5.99
N GLU A 120 1.17 8.59 5.24
CA GLU A 120 1.80 9.56 4.34
C GLU A 120 0.83 10.15 3.30
N VAL A 121 -0.21 9.40 2.91
CA VAL A 121 -1.27 9.86 2.00
C VAL A 121 -2.09 10.98 2.65
N MET A 122 -2.46 10.80 3.92
CA MET A 122 -3.24 11.78 4.66
C MET A 122 -2.36 12.97 5.06
N GLU A 123 -1.11 12.72 5.43
CA GLU A 123 -0.14 13.75 5.79
C GLU A 123 0.13 14.73 4.64
N CYS A 124 -0.06 14.31 3.38
CA CYS A 124 -0.03 15.23 2.25
C CYS A 124 -1.02 16.40 2.36
N ARG A 125 -2.21 16.19 2.93
CA ARG A 125 -3.16 17.27 3.21
C ARG A 125 -2.60 18.28 4.23
N LEU A 126 -1.93 17.79 5.27
CA LEU A 126 -1.31 18.66 6.28
C LEU A 126 -0.19 19.50 5.67
N LEU A 127 0.69 18.87 4.87
CA LEU A 127 1.78 19.55 4.18
C LEU A 127 1.26 20.59 3.17
N ASN A 128 0.29 20.21 2.34
CA ASN A 128 -0.33 21.12 1.37
C ASN A 128 -0.98 22.33 2.04
N ASN A 129 -1.59 22.15 3.22
CA ASN A 129 -2.14 23.27 3.98
C ASN A 129 -1.07 24.26 4.41
N VAL A 130 0.11 23.80 4.84
CA VAL A 130 1.24 24.69 5.17
C VAL A 130 1.75 25.42 3.93
N TYR A 131 1.90 24.72 2.80
CA TYR A 131 2.40 25.34 1.56
C TYR A 131 1.49 26.47 1.07
N LYS A 132 0.17 26.32 1.23
CA LYS A 132 -0.82 27.35 0.87
C LYS A 132 -0.73 28.61 1.74
N LEU A 133 -0.17 28.54 2.94
CA LEU A 133 -0.02 29.70 3.82
C LEU A 133 1.04 30.69 3.34
N ASP A 134 2.04 30.20 2.59
CA ASP A 134 3.14 31.02 2.06
C ASP A 134 3.70 30.40 0.77
N THR A 135 3.03 30.70 -0.34
CA THR A 135 3.41 30.20 -1.67
C THR A 135 4.71 30.81 -2.19
N ALA A 136 5.15 31.95 -1.63
CA ALA A 136 6.41 32.58 -2.01
C ALA A 136 7.60 31.79 -1.42
N THR A 137 7.48 31.35 -0.16
CA THR A 137 8.49 30.51 0.49
C THR A 137 8.49 29.09 -0.06
N TRP A 138 7.32 28.45 -0.17
CA TRP A 138 7.17 27.04 -0.53
C TRP A 138 7.09 26.81 -2.03
N THR A 139 8.22 27.01 -2.72
CA THR A 139 8.36 26.71 -4.16
C THR A 139 8.19 25.20 -4.43
N THR A 140 7.88 24.83 -5.68
CA THR A 140 7.74 23.42 -6.10
C THR A 140 8.98 22.59 -5.73
N ALA A 141 10.18 23.14 -5.88
CA ALA A 141 11.42 22.43 -5.53
C ALA A 141 11.50 22.10 -4.03
N LYS A 142 11.11 23.04 -3.15
CA LYS A 142 11.07 22.81 -1.70
C LYS A 142 9.96 21.85 -1.31
N GLN A 143 8.78 21.96 -1.94
CA GLN A 143 7.69 21.00 -1.73
C GLN A 143 8.14 19.59 -2.10
N ASN A 144 8.81 19.40 -3.24
CA ASN A 144 9.34 18.10 -3.65
C ASN A 144 10.39 17.57 -2.66
N ALA A 145 11.28 18.44 -2.17
CA ALA A 145 12.28 18.04 -1.17
C ALA A 145 11.65 17.60 0.16
N VAL A 146 10.62 18.31 0.63
CA VAL A 146 9.90 17.97 1.88
C VAL A 146 9.01 16.75 1.70
N ASN A 147 8.28 16.67 0.60
CA ASN A 147 7.35 15.58 0.31
C ASN A 147 8.12 14.30 -0.01
N GLY A 148 9.30 14.39 -0.61
CA GLY A 148 10.05 13.25 -1.13
C GLY A 148 9.45 12.65 -2.41
N PHE A 149 8.16 12.86 -2.66
CA PHE A 149 7.48 12.49 -3.88
C PHE A 149 7.90 13.32 -5.10
N ASN A 150 7.46 12.87 -6.28
CA ASN A 150 7.51 13.68 -7.49
C ASN A 150 6.59 14.92 -7.36
N THR A 151 6.83 15.90 -8.24
CA THR A 151 6.01 17.08 -8.42
C THR A 151 4.54 16.71 -8.52
N ASN A 152 3.70 17.40 -7.75
CA ASN A 152 2.24 17.26 -7.66
C ASN A 152 1.70 15.93 -7.08
N THR A 153 2.52 14.90 -6.85
CA THR A 153 2.01 13.63 -6.30
C THR A 153 1.32 13.81 -4.94
N CYS A 154 1.86 14.70 -4.09
CA CYS A 154 1.24 15.00 -2.80
C CYS A 154 -0.07 15.80 -2.91
N LEU A 155 -0.21 16.63 -3.95
CA LEU A 155 -1.48 17.29 -4.29
C LEU A 155 -2.51 16.26 -4.77
N SER A 156 -2.09 15.31 -5.60
CA SER A 156 -2.95 14.22 -6.08
C SER A 156 -3.42 13.30 -4.94
N TRP A 157 -2.53 12.95 -4.00
CA TRP A 157 -2.90 12.17 -2.82
C TRP A 157 -3.93 12.88 -1.94
N ASP A 158 -3.72 14.18 -1.68
CA ASP A 158 -4.65 15.00 -0.92
C ASP A 158 -6.03 15.08 -1.60
N ALA A 159 -6.05 15.37 -2.91
CA ALA A 159 -7.28 15.50 -3.67
C ALA A 159 -8.06 14.20 -3.75
N ALA A 160 -7.39 13.06 -3.95
CA ALA A 160 -8.04 11.79 -4.22
C ALA A 160 -8.37 10.99 -2.94
N PHE A 161 -7.50 10.99 -1.92
CA PHE A 161 -7.59 10.01 -0.83
C PHE A 161 -7.49 10.57 0.59
N ALA A 162 -7.00 11.80 0.82
CA ALA A 162 -6.92 12.29 2.20
C ALA A 162 -8.30 12.49 2.86
N SER A 163 -9.40 12.46 2.12
CA SER A 163 -10.77 12.51 2.66
C SER A 163 -11.30 11.16 3.15
N ILE A 164 -10.64 10.02 2.87
CA ILE A 164 -11.12 8.70 3.33
C ILE A 164 -11.11 8.57 4.85
N ILE A 165 -10.36 9.43 5.55
CA ILE A 165 -10.30 9.47 7.01
C ILE A 165 -11.34 10.40 7.63
N LYS A 166 -12.12 11.12 6.83
CA LYS A 166 -13.14 12.05 7.30
C LYS A 166 -14.45 11.33 7.59
N SER A 167 -14.98 11.48 8.80
CA SER A 167 -16.21 10.79 9.22
C SER A 167 -17.46 11.24 8.46
N ASP A 168 -17.46 12.44 7.89
CA ASP A 168 -18.51 13.02 7.05
C ASP A 168 -18.28 12.77 5.54
N ASN A 169 -17.34 11.89 5.16
CA ASN A 169 -17.01 11.58 3.77
C ASN A 169 -18.12 10.80 3.07
N ALA A 170 -19.16 11.48 2.60
CA ALA A 170 -20.35 10.87 2.00
C ALA A 170 -20.07 9.78 0.97
N ALA A 171 -19.06 9.98 0.12
CA ALA A 171 -18.64 9.00 -0.89
C ALA A 171 -18.22 7.65 -0.28
N GLY A 172 -17.64 7.65 0.93
CA GLY A 172 -17.18 6.44 1.62
C GLY A 172 -18.30 5.53 2.13
N CYS A 173 -19.54 6.03 2.24
CA CYS A 173 -20.70 5.19 2.58
C CYS A 173 -21.32 4.49 1.35
N GLY A 174 -20.99 4.92 0.13
CA GLY A 174 -21.44 4.26 -1.10
C GLY A 174 -22.97 4.18 -1.27
N PHE A 175 -23.74 5.10 -0.68
CA PHE A 175 -25.21 5.07 -0.81
C PHE A 175 -25.65 5.25 -2.26
N THR A 176 -26.45 4.31 -2.76
CA THR A 176 -27.04 4.37 -4.11
C THR A 176 -28.34 5.16 -4.14
N ASP A 177 -29.06 5.23 -3.02
CA ASP A 177 -30.25 6.07 -2.84
C ASP A 177 -29.85 7.44 -2.25
N PRO A 178 -30.04 8.55 -2.99
CA PRO A 178 -29.72 9.90 -2.53
C PRO A 178 -30.40 10.31 -1.22
N ALA A 179 -31.57 9.73 -0.89
CA ALA A 179 -32.26 10.03 0.37
C ALA A 179 -31.44 9.65 1.60
N ASN A 180 -30.55 8.65 1.47
CA ASN A 180 -29.68 8.21 2.56
C ASN A 180 -28.54 9.17 2.89
N VAL A 181 -28.26 10.16 2.03
CA VAL A 181 -27.24 11.19 2.31
C VAL A 181 -27.59 11.99 3.58
N ALA A 182 -28.88 12.18 3.87
CA ALA A 182 -29.33 12.85 5.10
C ALA A 182 -28.94 12.10 6.39
N ASN A 183 -28.67 10.79 6.30
CA ASN A 183 -28.29 9.96 7.44
C ASN A 183 -26.80 10.04 7.77
N ILE A 184 -25.98 10.70 6.93
CA ILE A 184 -24.53 10.80 7.14
C ILE A 184 -24.23 11.67 8.36
N PHE A 185 -23.19 11.28 9.08
CA PHE A 185 -22.63 12.03 10.19
C PHE A 185 -22.32 13.47 9.80
N ASN A 186 -22.83 14.41 10.59
CA ASN A 186 -22.41 15.79 10.58
C ASN A 186 -22.29 16.26 12.02
N ARG A 187 -21.10 16.75 12.41
CA ARG A 187 -20.84 17.15 13.80
C ARG A 187 -21.85 18.17 14.34
N ALA A 188 -22.35 19.08 13.50
CA ALA A 188 -23.26 20.14 13.91
C ALA A 188 -24.74 19.73 13.81
N SER A 189 -25.15 19.09 12.70
CA SER A 189 -26.56 18.85 12.40
C SER A 189 -27.02 17.41 12.57
N ASN A 190 -26.12 16.43 12.54
CA ASN A 190 -26.44 15.00 12.68
C ASN A 190 -25.29 14.25 13.38
N PRO A 191 -25.01 14.52 14.67
CA PRO A 191 -23.85 13.98 15.37
C PRO A 191 -23.93 12.47 15.61
N THR A 192 -25.11 11.86 15.45
CA THR A 192 -25.33 10.41 15.56
C THR A 192 -25.46 9.72 14.21
N GLY A 193 -25.20 10.44 13.11
CA GLY A 193 -25.31 9.91 11.76
C GLY A 193 -24.26 8.84 11.44
N ILE A 194 -24.42 8.21 10.29
CA ILE A 194 -23.55 7.17 9.76
C ILE A 194 -22.19 7.79 9.42
N ARG A 195 -21.12 7.27 10.04
CA ARG A 195 -19.76 7.73 9.75
C ARG A 195 -19.20 6.94 8.59
N CYS A 196 -18.66 7.64 7.60
CA CYS A 196 -18.27 7.08 6.30
C CYS A 196 -16.75 7.01 6.12
N ASP A 197 -15.98 7.05 7.21
CA ASP A 197 -14.53 6.95 7.15
C ASP A 197 -14.03 5.49 7.10
N LEU A 198 -12.80 5.34 6.62
CA LEU A 198 -12.08 4.07 6.52
C LEU A 198 -12.10 3.26 7.82
N PHE A 199 -12.05 3.92 8.97
CA PHE A 199 -11.96 3.26 10.27
C PHE A 199 -13.33 2.74 10.68
N GLN A 200 -14.40 3.49 10.45
CA GLN A 200 -15.76 3.04 10.75
C GLN A 200 -16.14 1.80 9.93
N THR A 201 -15.79 1.74 8.64
CA THR A 201 -15.96 0.53 7.81
C THR A 201 -15.18 -0.68 8.34
N ASN A 202 -14.11 -0.43 9.10
CA ASN A 202 -13.28 -1.46 9.73
C ASN A 202 -13.46 -1.52 11.26
N VAL A 203 -14.60 -1.06 11.80
CA VAL A 203 -14.85 -1.04 13.26
C VAL A 203 -14.80 -2.43 13.90
N ASN A 204 -15.16 -3.48 13.15
CA ASN A 204 -15.09 -4.86 13.63
C ASN A 204 -13.64 -5.33 13.84
N LEU A 205 -12.69 -4.73 13.12
CA LEU A 205 -11.26 -5.00 13.26
C LEU A 205 -10.61 -4.09 14.30
N LEU A 206 -10.93 -2.80 14.26
CA LEU A 206 -10.26 -1.76 15.05
C LEU A 206 -10.89 -1.57 16.44
N GLY A 207 -12.09 -2.11 16.66
CA GLY A 207 -12.88 -1.88 17.87
C GLY A 207 -13.45 -0.46 17.95
N LYS A 208 -14.24 -0.24 19.00
CA LYS A 208 -14.90 1.05 19.29
C LYS A 208 -14.16 1.81 20.38
N ARG A 209 -14.18 3.14 20.31
CA ARG A 209 -13.73 4.00 21.42
C ARG A 209 -14.61 3.76 22.65
N PRO A 210 -14.05 3.77 23.87
CA PRO A 210 -14.83 3.55 25.09
C PRO A 210 -16.01 4.53 25.19
N GLY A 211 -17.22 4.00 25.42
CA GLY A 211 -18.43 4.81 25.60
C GLY A 211 -19.04 5.38 24.31
N THR A 212 -18.49 5.08 23.12
CA THR A 212 -19.02 5.59 21.84
C THR A 212 -19.23 4.46 20.81
N GLN A 213 -19.87 4.78 19.68
CA GLN A 213 -20.02 3.86 18.54
C GLN A 213 -18.92 4.02 17.48
N GLU A 214 -17.95 4.85 17.78
CA GLU A 214 -16.96 5.33 16.82
C GLU A 214 -15.78 4.38 16.79
N ALA A 215 -15.28 4.06 15.59
CA ALA A 215 -14.09 3.24 15.45
C ALA A 215 -12.86 3.90 16.08
N ARG A 216 -11.97 3.06 16.64
CA ARG A 216 -10.64 3.51 17.07
C ARG A 216 -9.76 3.79 15.86
N ARG A 217 -8.79 4.70 16.00
CA ARG A 217 -7.99 5.20 14.87
C ARG A 217 -6.49 5.08 15.17
N PRO A 218 -5.71 4.38 14.33
CA PRO A 218 -4.27 4.22 14.49
C PRO A 218 -3.45 5.37 13.84
N LEU A 219 -4.03 6.56 13.71
CA LEU A 219 -3.37 7.71 13.08
C LEU A 219 -2.49 8.46 14.08
N ASP A 220 -1.20 8.57 13.78
CA ASP A 220 -0.23 9.30 14.62
C ASP A 220 0.72 10.13 13.76
N ASN A 221 1.04 11.33 14.21
CA ASN A 221 2.17 12.09 13.69
C ASN A 221 2.98 12.82 14.78
N ILE A 222 2.93 12.33 16.02
CA ILE A 222 3.74 12.83 17.13
C ILE A 222 5.20 12.43 16.90
N GLY A 223 6.12 13.39 17.06
CA GLY A 223 7.56 13.17 16.88
C GLY A 223 8.04 13.07 15.42
N LEU A 224 7.14 13.07 14.44
CA LEU A 224 7.50 13.10 13.02
C LEU A 224 8.05 14.46 12.60
N GLN A 225 9.22 14.43 11.97
CA GLN A 225 9.97 15.60 11.53
C GLN A 225 9.88 15.76 10.01
N TYR A 226 8.84 16.41 9.51
CA TYR A 226 8.65 16.60 8.07
C TYR A 226 9.77 17.45 7.48
N GLY A 227 10.33 17.01 6.35
CA GLY A 227 11.43 17.71 5.68
C GLY A 227 12.81 17.51 6.31
N LEU A 228 13.01 16.53 7.20
CA LEU A 228 14.32 16.31 7.85
C LEU A 228 15.46 16.08 6.84
N ALA A 229 15.27 15.22 5.84
CA ALA A 229 16.29 15.02 4.81
C ALA A 229 16.50 16.27 3.94
N ALA A 230 15.44 17.06 3.71
CA ALA A 230 15.54 18.35 3.00
C ALA A 230 16.33 19.40 3.79
N LEU A 231 16.19 19.41 5.12
CA LEU A 231 17.00 20.25 6.00
C LEU A 231 18.46 19.82 5.94
N ASN A 232 18.72 18.52 6.12
CA ASN A 232 20.08 17.99 6.18
C ASN A 232 20.85 18.12 4.86
N SER A 233 20.15 18.20 3.72
CA SER A 233 20.76 18.48 2.42
C SER A 233 20.88 19.98 2.09
N GLY A 234 20.32 20.86 2.92
CA GLY A 234 20.28 22.30 2.68
C GLY A 234 19.22 22.76 1.67
N ALA A 235 18.31 21.87 1.25
CA ALA A 235 17.20 22.23 0.35
C ALA A 235 16.17 23.15 1.02
N ILE A 236 16.06 23.09 2.35
CA ILE A 236 15.34 24.07 3.18
C ILE A 236 16.24 24.51 4.34
N SER A 237 16.03 25.75 4.81
CA SER A 237 16.72 26.33 5.95
C SER A 237 16.20 25.78 7.29
N VAL A 238 16.98 25.97 8.36
CA VAL A 238 16.56 25.67 9.75
C VAL A 238 15.24 26.37 10.08
N LYS A 239 15.11 27.66 9.72
CA LYS A 239 13.89 28.42 9.95
C LYS A 239 12.69 27.80 9.23
N GLU A 240 12.82 27.44 7.96
CA GLU A 240 11.73 26.83 7.19
C GLU A 240 11.33 25.46 7.76
N PHE A 241 12.29 24.66 8.20
CA PHE A 241 12.03 23.37 8.85
C PHE A 241 11.26 23.52 10.17
N LEU A 242 11.64 24.50 11.01
CA LEU A 242 10.94 24.79 12.26
C LEU A 242 9.54 25.35 11.99
N ASP A 243 9.42 26.30 11.06
CA ASP A 243 8.13 26.90 10.66
C ASP A 243 7.17 25.83 10.10
N LEU A 244 7.67 24.88 9.30
CA LEU A 244 6.89 23.76 8.79
C LEU A 244 6.36 22.88 9.92
N ASN A 245 7.24 22.41 10.79
CA ASN A 245 6.88 21.44 11.83
C ASN A 245 6.03 22.02 12.96
N GLU A 246 6.07 23.34 13.15
CA GLU A 246 5.16 24.08 14.03
C GLU A 246 3.75 24.22 13.44
N LYS A 247 3.62 24.39 12.12
CA LYS A 247 2.34 24.67 11.44
C LYS A 247 1.61 23.43 10.92
N VAL A 248 2.30 22.31 10.73
CA VAL A 248 1.74 21.11 10.06
C VAL A 248 0.51 20.54 10.78
N GLY A 249 0.48 20.61 12.11
CA GLY A 249 -0.62 20.11 12.93
C GLY A 249 -0.94 18.62 12.72
N GLY A 250 -2.21 18.26 12.80
CA GLY A 250 -2.70 16.89 12.69
C GLY A 250 -4.17 16.82 12.35
N PHE A 251 -4.78 15.67 12.60
CA PHE A 251 -6.19 15.38 12.44
C PHE A 251 -6.89 15.14 13.78
N ASP A 252 -8.10 15.66 13.91
CA ASP A 252 -9.00 15.41 15.03
C ASP A 252 -9.69 14.04 14.92
N GLY A 253 -10.53 13.73 15.91
CA GLY A 253 -11.27 12.47 16.02
C GLY A 253 -12.14 12.10 14.82
N ASP A 254 -12.50 13.07 13.97
CA ASP A 254 -13.37 12.90 12.79
C ASP A 254 -12.61 13.14 11.47
N GLY A 255 -11.28 13.29 11.53
CA GLY A 255 -10.43 13.47 10.35
C GLY A 255 -10.35 14.89 9.81
N ASN A 256 -10.83 15.88 10.57
CA ASN A 256 -10.63 17.29 10.23
C ASN A 256 -9.24 17.74 10.67
N THR A 257 -8.61 18.62 9.91
CA THR A 257 -7.30 19.17 10.29
C THR A 257 -7.42 20.06 11.53
N GLN A 258 -6.45 19.97 12.43
CA GLN A 258 -6.36 20.75 13.66
C GLN A 258 -4.89 21.16 13.92
N ALA A 259 -4.68 22.15 14.78
CA ALA A 259 -3.34 22.61 15.13
C ALA A 259 -2.52 21.57 15.92
N ALA A 260 -3.18 20.76 16.76
CA ALA A 260 -2.52 19.70 17.52
C ALA A 260 -2.20 18.49 16.63
N ARG A 261 -1.03 17.90 16.82
CA ARG A 261 -0.64 16.63 16.18
C ARG A 261 -1.61 15.50 16.55
N SER A 262 -1.80 14.57 15.63
CA SER A 262 -2.62 13.36 15.86
C SER A 262 -1.88 12.39 16.75
N GLU A 263 -2.59 11.88 17.75
CA GLU A 263 -2.14 10.78 18.58
C GLU A 263 -2.97 9.53 18.27
N ALA A 264 -2.29 8.42 17.96
CA ALA A 264 -2.98 7.15 17.70
C ALA A 264 -3.54 6.53 18.99
N ASP A 265 -4.70 5.88 18.87
CA ASP A 265 -5.24 4.99 19.89
C ASP A 265 -4.35 3.74 20.03
N SER A 266 -3.89 3.45 21.25
CA SER A 266 -2.94 2.35 21.50
C SER A 266 -3.52 0.96 21.20
N ASP A 267 -4.83 0.77 21.40
CA ASP A 267 -5.49 -0.49 21.09
C ASP A 267 -5.70 -0.61 19.58
N ALA A 268 -6.02 0.49 18.89
CA ALA A 268 -6.09 0.51 17.43
C ALA A 268 -4.77 0.13 16.78
N LEU A 269 -3.64 0.63 17.31
CA LEU A 269 -2.30 0.26 16.82
C LEU A 269 -2.09 -1.25 16.91
N LYS A 270 -2.30 -1.84 18.09
CA LYS A 270 -2.18 -3.29 18.30
C LYS A 270 -3.09 -4.08 17.37
N LEU A 271 -4.37 -3.70 17.27
CA LEU A 271 -5.34 -4.38 16.41
C LEU A 271 -5.01 -4.25 14.93
N THR A 272 -4.48 -3.10 14.49
CA THR A 272 -4.04 -2.88 13.12
C THR A 272 -2.90 -3.82 12.73
N TYR A 273 -1.92 -3.98 13.61
CA TYR A 273 -0.79 -4.90 13.39
C TYR A 273 -1.19 -6.36 13.52
N ALA A 274 -1.75 -6.74 14.67
CA ALA A 274 -2.10 -8.13 15.00
C ALA A 274 -3.25 -8.67 14.14
N GLY A 275 -4.13 -7.80 13.63
CA GLY A 275 -5.19 -8.14 12.70
C GLY A 275 -4.74 -8.17 11.24
N GLY A 276 -3.51 -7.72 10.92
CA GLY A 276 -2.97 -7.76 9.57
C GLY A 276 -3.52 -6.71 8.61
N PHE A 277 -4.06 -5.60 9.14
CA PHE A 277 -4.43 -4.43 8.34
C PHE A 277 -3.21 -3.65 7.86
N LYS A 278 -2.08 -3.82 8.56
CA LYS A 278 -0.73 -3.44 8.10
C LYS A 278 0.03 -4.70 7.70
N ASN A 279 0.57 -4.76 6.49
CA ASN A 279 1.28 -5.97 6.07
C ASN A 279 2.61 -6.13 6.80
N SER A 280 2.73 -7.23 7.55
CA SER A 280 3.95 -7.67 8.23
C SER A 280 4.87 -8.49 7.32
N PHE A 281 4.31 -9.10 6.26
CA PHE A 281 4.97 -10.05 5.35
C PHE A 281 5.55 -11.30 6.05
N ARG A 282 5.19 -11.54 7.31
CA ARG A 282 5.57 -12.72 8.08
C ARG A 282 4.56 -13.85 7.88
N GLY A 283 5.06 -15.08 7.85
CA GLY A 283 4.24 -16.29 7.74
C GLY A 283 4.26 -16.92 6.35
N PRO A 284 3.60 -18.08 6.17
CA PRO A 284 3.73 -18.91 4.99
C PRO A 284 3.04 -18.35 3.74
N GLY A 285 2.25 -17.28 3.85
CA GLY A 285 1.51 -16.72 2.71
C GLY A 285 2.41 -16.08 1.67
N LEU A 286 2.78 -14.83 1.89
CA LEU A 286 3.60 -14.05 0.94
C LEU A 286 5.01 -14.60 0.71
N ALA A 287 5.59 -15.34 1.67
CA ALA A 287 6.94 -15.90 1.53
C ALA A 287 7.00 -17.13 0.62
N ASN A 288 5.88 -17.83 0.42
CA ASN A 288 5.83 -19.11 -0.30
C ASN A 288 5.17 -19.02 -1.67
N ILE A 289 4.98 -17.80 -2.18
CA ILE A 289 4.41 -17.56 -3.51
C ILE A 289 5.31 -16.66 -4.35
N PRO A 290 5.34 -16.83 -5.68
CA PRO A 290 5.92 -15.86 -6.60
C PRO A 290 5.15 -14.54 -6.62
N ILE A 291 5.89 -13.44 -6.67
CA ILE A 291 5.37 -12.08 -6.73
C ILE A 291 5.99 -11.39 -7.96
N ILE A 292 5.15 -11.06 -8.95
CA ILE A 292 5.57 -10.28 -10.13
C ILE A 292 4.98 -8.87 -10.02
N THR A 293 5.75 -7.99 -9.41
CA THR A 293 5.40 -6.57 -9.28
C THR A 293 5.63 -5.87 -10.60
N GLN A 294 4.62 -5.15 -11.11
CA GLN A 294 4.65 -4.49 -12.41
C GLN A 294 4.35 -3.00 -12.28
N ARG A 295 5.00 -2.18 -13.09
CA ARG A 295 4.76 -0.74 -13.12
C ARG A 295 4.74 -0.21 -14.53
N GLY A 296 3.54 0.10 -15.03
CA GLY A 296 3.28 0.60 -16.38
C GLY A 296 3.36 2.13 -16.55
N ASN A 297 3.61 2.88 -15.47
CA ASN A 297 3.46 4.33 -15.43
C ASN A 297 4.67 5.04 -14.78
N ALA A 298 5.86 4.44 -14.83
CA ALA A 298 7.02 4.97 -14.11
C ALA A 298 7.51 6.35 -14.62
N ASP A 299 7.02 6.80 -15.78
CA ASP A 299 7.25 8.13 -16.36
C ASP A 299 6.21 9.17 -15.96
N ALA A 300 5.15 8.80 -15.24
CA ALA A 300 4.05 9.70 -14.90
C ALA A 300 4.46 10.73 -13.83
N VAL A 301 4.16 12.00 -14.09
CA VAL A 301 4.41 13.11 -13.17
C VAL A 301 3.11 13.45 -12.44
N GLY A 302 3.17 13.60 -11.12
CA GLY A 302 2.00 13.87 -10.29
C GLY A 302 1.11 12.65 -10.02
N ASP A 303 1.48 11.48 -10.54
CA ASP A 303 0.80 10.22 -10.26
C ASP A 303 1.04 9.80 -8.80
N ILE A 304 0.04 9.14 -8.21
CA ILE A 304 0.07 8.68 -6.82
C ILE A 304 0.87 7.39 -6.64
N HIS A 305 1.04 6.61 -7.69
CA HIS A 305 1.74 5.33 -7.68
C HIS A 305 3.24 5.56 -7.80
N ASP A 306 3.85 6.03 -6.73
CA ASP A 306 5.30 6.18 -6.67
C ASP A 306 6.01 4.82 -6.78
N THR A 307 7.22 4.84 -7.35
CA THR A 307 8.04 3.66 -7.63
C THR A 307 8.69 3.06 -6.39
N THR A 308 8.70 3.76 -5.25
CA THR A 308 9.35 3.29 -4.02
C THR A 308 8.53 2.26 -3.27
N GLN A 309 7.21 2.22 -3.47
CA GLN A 309 6.35 1.20 -2.87
C GLN A 309 6.83 -0.23 -3.15
N ASP A 310 7.34 -0.51 -4.34
CA ASP A 310 7.85 -1.85 -4.68
C ASP A 310 9.07 -2.23 -3.83
N LEU A 311 9.91 -1.25 -3.49
CA LEU A 311 11.09 -1.42 -2.64
C LEU A 311 10.73 -1.44 -1.14
N ILE A 312 9.65 -0.74 -0.73
CA ILE A 312 9.07 -0.89 0.61
C ILE A 312 8.60 -2.34 0.81
N ILE A 313 7.84 -2.87 -0.16
CA ILE A 313 7.40 -4.27 -0.17
C ILE A 313 8.59 -5.22 -0.09
N ARG A 314 9.62 -4.99 -0.91
CA ARG A 314 10.86 -5.78 -0.90
C ARG A 314 11.57 -5.75 0.45
N ALA A 315 11.72 -4.57 1.04
CA ALA A 315 12.36 -4.40 2.34
C ALA A 315 11.60 -5.15 3.44
N ARG A 316 10.27 -5.18 3.37
CA ARG A 316 9.44 -5.96 4.31
C ARG A 316 9.59 -7.46 4.12
N LEU A 317 9.61 -7.95 2.87
CA LEU A 317 9.94 -9.36 2.58
C LEU A 317 11.31 -9.75 3.13
N GLN A 318 12.33 -8.93 2.85
CA GLN A 318 13.70 -9.14 3.33
C GLN A 318 13.77 -9.19 4.86
N ARG A 319 13.12 -8.24 5.55
CA ARG A 319 13.07 -8.21 7.03
C ARG A 319 12.32 -9.42 7.60
N ALA A 320 11.23 -9.83 6.96
CA ALA A 320 10.38 -10.91 7.45
C ALA A 320 11.02 -12.30 7.25
N ASN A 321 11.71 -12.50 6.12
CA ASN A 321 12.11 -13.84 5.66
C ASN A 321 13.64 -14.00 5.50
N GLY A 322 14.43 -12.94 5.67
CA GLY A 322 15.87 -12.95 5.42
C GLY A 322 16.25 -12.98 3.93
N ARG A 323 15.26 -12.95 3.03
CA ARG A 323 15.39 -12.95 1.57
C ARG A 323 14.12 -12.38 0.94
N SER A 324 14.22 -11.92 -0.30
CA SER A 324 13.10 -11.38 -1.08
C SER A 324 13.10 -11.88 -2.53
N ASP A 325 13.80 -12.97 -2.79
CA ASP A 325 14.00 -13.54 -4.12
C ASP A 325 12.77 -14.26 -4.68
N ASN A 326 11.66 -14.30 -3.95
CA ASN A 326 10.34 -14.62 -4.49
C ASN A 326 9.65 -13.44 -5.18
N GLN A 327 10.17 -12.22 -5.06
CA GLN A 327 9.67 -11.02 -5.72
C GLN A 327 10.56 -10.59 -6.89
N ILE A 328 9.94 -10.30 -8.02
CA ILE A 328 10.57 -9.57 -9.13
C ILE A 328 9.83 -8.24 -9.37
N ILE A 329 10.57 -7.20 -9.77
CA ILE A 329 10.05 -5.87 -10.06
C ILE A 329 10.31 -5.53 -11.51
N TRP A 330 9.23 -5.32 -12.26
CA TRP A 330 9.24 -4.86 -13.65
C TRP A 330 8.81 -3.41 -13.74
N THR A 331 9.72 -2.54 -14.17
CA THR A 331 9.49 -1.09 -14.25
C THR A 331 9.49 -0.60 -15.69
N LEU A 332 8.44 0.09 -16.12
CA LEU A 332 8.35 0.63 -17.46
C LEU A 332 7.50 1.91 -17.47
N GLY A 333 7.68 2.70 -18.53
CA GLY A 333 6.87 3.89 -18.79
C GLY A 333 5.67 3.57 -19.65
N SER A 334 4.67 4.45 -19.60
CA SER A 334 3.42 4.38 -20.37
C SER A 334 3.65 4.30 -21.89
N THR A 335 4.79 4.79 -22.35
CA THR A 335 5.19 4.87 -23.76
C THR A 335 6.14 3.76 -24.22
N SER A 336 6.53 2.83 -23.34
CA SER A 336 7.52 1.78 -23.67
C SER A 336 7.07 0.75 -24.71
N GLY A 337 5.76 0.63 -24.96
CA GLY A 337 5.19 -0.28 -25.96
C GLY A 337 5.35 -1.78 -25.65
N TYR A 338 5.95 -2.14 -24.50
CA TYR A 338 6.09 -3.53 -24.08
C TYR A 338 4.79 -4.05 -23.44
N ASP A 339 4.25 -5.15 -23.96
CA ASP A 339 3.09 -5.85 -23.37
C ASP A 339 3.50 -6.65 -22.12
N TYR A 340 3.70 -5.90 -21.04
CA TYR A 340 4.10 -6.45 -19.75
C TYR A 340 3.02 -7.32 -19.10
N MET A 341 1.74 -7.09 -19.40
CA MET A 341 0.64 -7.87 -18.84
C MET A 341 0.65 -9.30 -19.39
N SER A 342 0.74 -9.45 -20.72
CA SER A 342 0.95 -10.76 -21.34
C SER A 342 2.23 -11.43 -20.85
N GLY A 343 3.34 -10.69 -20.82
CA GLY A 343 4.63 -11.22 -20.34
C GLY A 343 4.56 -11.71 -18.89
N SER A 344 3.84 -10.99 -18.03
CA SER A 344 3.67 -11.34 -16.62
C SER A 344 2.87 -12.63 -16.46
N ILE A 345 1.72 -12.76 -17.13
CA ILE A 345 0.88 -13.96 -16.96
C ILE A 345 1.58 -15.20 -17.53
N ASP A 346 2.29 -15.06 -18.65
CA ASP A 346 3.05 -16.17 -19.24
C ASP A 346 4.18 -16.63 -18.31
N LEU A 347 4.86 -15.68 -17.65
CA LEU A 347 5.91 -15.98 -16.68
C LEU A 347 5.35 -16.58 -15.38
N MET A 348 4.28 -15.99 -14.84
CA MET A 348 3.59 -16.48 -13.63
C MET A 348 3.09 -17.90 -13.83
N ASN A 349 2.44 -18.15 -14.97
CA ASN A 349 1.98 -19.47 -15.38
C ASN A 349 3.11 -20.51 -15.34
N LYS A 350 4.24 -20.21 -16.00
CA LYS A 350 5.40 -21.11 -16.01
C LYS A 350 5.97 -21.35 -14.61
N TRP A 351 6.03 -20.31 -13.78
CA TRP A 351 6.53 -20.43 -12.41
C TRP A 351 5.64 -21.33 -11.55
N LEU A 352 4.34 -21.12 -11.60
CA LEU A 352 3.36 -21.91 -10.84
C LEU A 352 3.26 -23.34 -11.36
N ASP A 353 3.40 -23.56 -12.67
CA ASP A 353 3.47 -24.90 -13.23
C ASP A 353 4.69 -25.69 -12.74
N ASN A 354 5.87 -25.06 -12.69
CA ASN A 354 7.07 -25.66 -12.12
C ASN A 354 6.84 -26.00 -10.63
N MET A 355 6.30 -25.05 -9.85
CA MET A 355 6.02 -25.26 -8.43
C MET A 355 4.99 -26.36 -8.17
N ALA A 356 3.96 -26.49 -9.01
CA ALA A 356 2.95 -27.53 -8.90
C ALA A 356 3.49 -28.91 -9.27
N ALA A 357 4.47 -28.99 -10.18
CA ALA A 357 5.15 -30.24 -10.53
C ALA A 357 6.16 -30.70 -9.45
N ASP A 358 6.61 -29.78 -8.60
CA ASP A 358 7.52 -30.05 -7.49
C ASP A 358 6.75 -30.55 -6.25
N PRO A 359 6.97 -31.80 -5.79
CA PRO A 359 6.20 -32.38 -4.69
C PRO A 359 6.60 -31.86 -3.30
N ALA A 360 7.67 -31.06 -3.17
CA ALA A 360 8.09 -30.64 -1.83
C ALA A 360 7.09 -29.66 -1.20
N PRO A 361 7.08 -29.54 0.14
CA PRO A 361 6.21 -28.62 0.84
C PRO A 361 6.39 -27.16 0.39
N ALA A 362 5.34 -26.34 0.58
CA ALA A 362 5.41 -24.91 0.31
C ALA A 362 6.48 -24.25 1.18
N SER A 363 7.45 -23.60 0.54
CA SER A 363 8.53 -22.86 1.17
C SER A 363 9.08 -21.81 0.20
N THR A 364 9.76 -20.78 0.72
CA THR A 364 10.48 -19.83 -0.14
C THR A 364 11.53 -20.53 -1.01
N ASP A 365 12.20 -21.57 -0.50
CA ASP A 365 13.14 -22.36 -1.31
C ASP A 365 12.45 -23.07 -2.48
N LYS A 366 11.20 -23.52 -2.29
CA LYS A 366 10.39 -24.07 -3.38
C LYS A 366 10.09 -23.05 -4.44
N VAL A 367 9.69 -21.84 -4.04
CA VAL A 367 9.45 -20.74 -4.98
C VAL A 367 10.71 -20.47 -5.79
N VAL A 368 11.84 -20.32 -5.13
CA VAL A 368 13.09 -19.87 -5.76
C VAL A 368 13.68 -20.93 -6.68
N ARG A 369 13.69 -22.22 -6.30
CA ARG A 369 14.23 -23.28 -7.17
C ARG A 369 13.36 -23.55 -8.40
N ASN A 370 12.08 -23.21 -8.36
CA ASN A 370 11.14 -23.36 -9.48
C ASN A 370 11.01 -22.09 -10.33
N LYS A 371 11.75 -21.03 -9.98
CA LYS A 371 11.76 -19.76 -10.70
C LYS A 371 12.21 -19.96 -12.16
N PRO A 372 11.38 -19.60 -13.15
CA PRO A 372 11.76 -19.71 -14.56
C PRO A 372 12.89 -18.75 -14.95
N ALA A 373 13.65 -19.13 -15.99
CA ALA A 373 14.59 -18.21 -16.63
C ALA A 373 13.88 -16.93 -17.10
N GLY A 374 14.52 -15.78 -16.88
CA GLY A 374 13.96 -14.45 -17.19
C GLY A 374 13.08 -13.84 -16.09
N ALA A 375 12.81 -14.58 -14.99
CA ALA A 375 12.15 -14.05 -13.80
C ALA A 375 13.15 -13.31 -12.88
N ASN A 376 13.59 -12.15 -13.33
CA ASN A 376 14.43 -11.24 -12.58
C ASN A 376 13.87 -9.81 -12.67
N ASP A 377 14.39 -8.93 -11.82
CA ASP A 377 14.11 -7.51 -11.92
C ASP A 377 14.57 -6.98 -13.27
N ALA A 378 13.75 -6.12 -13.86
CA ALA A 378 14.04 -5.52 -15.14
C ALA A 378 13.30 -4.19 -15.31
N CYS A 379 13.81 -3.35 -16.21
CA CYS A 379 13.03 -2.26 -16.76
C CYS A 379 13.03 -2.27 -18.29
N TRP A 380 12.07 -1.56 -18.88
CA TRP A 380 11.99 -1.37 -20.33
C TRP A 380 12.12 0.10 -20.62
N ASN A 381 13.12 0.49 -21.40
CA ASN A 381 13.27 1.88 -21.79
C ASN A 381 12.12 2.35 -22.71
N LYS A 382 12.13 3.62 -23.11
CA LYS A 382 11.08 4.20 -23.97
C LYS A 382 10.93 3.53 -25.35
N THR A 383 11.92 2.76 -25.81
CA THR A 383 11.85 1.99 -27.06
C THR A 383 11.41 0.54 -26.86
N GLY A 384 11.07 0.15 -25.63
CA GLY A 384 10.71 -1.22 -25.27
C GLY A 384 11.91 -2.16 -25.12
N THR A 385 13.14 -1.63 -25.03
CA THR A 385 14.33 -2.45 -24.81
C THR A 385 14.45 -2.80 -23.34
N ARG A 386 14.52 -4.11 -23.05
CA ARG A 386 14.70 -4.66 -21.70
C ARG A 386 16.12 -4.40 -21.18
N ILE A 387 16.21 -4.00 -19.92
CA ILE A 387 17.43 -3.84 -19.14
C ILE A 387 17.27 -4.71 -17.89
N ASP A 388 18.09 -5.75 -17.77
CA ASP A 388 18.12 -6.62 -16.59
C ASP A 388 19.02 -5.99 -15.52
N GLU A 389 18.39 -5.49 -14.45
CA GLU A 389 19.09 -4.80 -13.36
C GLU A 389 18.30 -4.95 -12.06
N PRO A 390 18.94 -5.28 -10.92
CA PRO A 390 18.28 -5.27 -9.62
C PRO A 390 17.64 -3.92 -9.31
N ALA A 391 16.36 -3.93 -8.91
CA ALA A 391 15.68 -2.69 -8.55
C ALA A 391 16.31 -2.11 -7.28
N SER A 392 16.68 -0.82 -7.34
CA SER A 392 17.36 -0.12 -6.25
C SER A 392 16.90 1.35 -6.18
N MET A 393 17.37 2.08 -5.15
CA MET A 393 17.24 3.54 -5.05
C MET A 393 18.43 4.28 -5.66
N ASP A 394 19.42 3.59 -6.22
CA ASP A 394 20.64 4.22 -6.74
C ASP A 394 20.31 5.05 -7.98
N PRO A 395 20.47 6.39 -7.96
CA PRO A 395 20.20 7.22 -9.13
C PRO A 395 21.13 6.93 -10.32
N ALA A 396 22.28 6.26 -10.09
CA ALA A 396 23.20 5.86 -11.14
C ALA A 396 22.79 4.55 -11.84
N ALA A 397 21.84 3.78 -11.28
CA ALA A 397 21.33 2.56 -11.90
C ALA A 397 20.68 2.86 -13.26
N SER A 398 20.89 1.99 -14.25
CA SER A 398 20.43 2.19 -15.62
C SER A 398 18.92 2.38 -15.70
N CYS A 399 18.17 1.60 -14.92
CA CYS A 399 16.73 1.71 -14.83
C CYS A 399 16.28 3.02 -14.17
N ASN A 400 17.01 3.53 -13.18
CA ASN A 400 16.69 4.77 -12.49
C ASN A 400 17.10 6.02 -13.29
N ALA A 401 18.07 5.89 -14.20
CA ALA A 401 18.37 6.92 -15.19
C ALA A 401 17.22 7.11 -16.19
N VAL A 402 16.49 6.04 -16.53
CA VAL A 402 15.29 6.12 -17.38
C VAL A 402 14.05 6.54 -16.58
N TYR A 403 13.86 5.94 -15.40
CA TYR A 403 12.71 6.14 -14.53
C TYR A 403 13.16 6.49 -13.11
N PRO A 404 13.39 7.79 -12.81
CA PRO A 404 13.81 8.21 -11.49
C PRO A 404 12.87 7.74 -10.39
N ARG A 405 13.42 7.29 -9.26
CA ARG A 405 12.64 6.94 -8.08
C ARG A 405 12.57 8.10 -7.11
N PHE A 406 11.38 8.29 -6.57
CA PHE A 406 11.06 9.31 -5.56
C PHE A 406 10.77 8.60 -4.25
N THR A 407 10.87 9.30 -3.13
CA THR A 407 10.63 8.74 -1.80
C THR A 407 9.25 9.16 -1.26
N THR A 408 9.05 9.15 0.06
CA THR A 408 7.78 9.55 0.69
C THR A 408 8.03 10.54 1.84
N PRO A 409 7.00 11.27 2.32
CA PRO A 409 7.16 12.23 3.41
C PRO A 409 7.73 11.59 4.69
N ARG A 410 7.34 10.34 4.99
CA ARG A 410 7.84 9.62 6.16
C ARG A 410 9.28 9.15 6.00
N LEU A 411 9.68 8.72 4.80
CA LEU A 411 11.07 8.38 4.52
C LEU A 411 11.98 9.63 4.57
N VAL A 412 11.50 10.78 4.07
CA VAL A 412 12.18 12.08 4.25
C VAL A 412 12.30 12.46 5.72
N ALA A 413 11.33 12.09 6.55
CA ALA A 413 11.35 12.28 8.01
C ALA A 413 12.22 11.23 8.76
N GLY A 414 12.93 10.36 8.04
CA GLY A 414 13.87 9.38 8.59
C GLY A 414 13.30 7.98 8.82
N SER A 415 12.04 7.71 8.45
CA SER A 415 11.47 6.36 8.50
C SER A 415 12.35 5.38 7.72
N PRO A 416 12.56 4.14 8.20
CA PRO A 416 13.29 3.13 7.45
C PRO A 416 12.50 2.70 6.20
N MET A 417 13.20 2.14 5.20
CA MET A 417 12.59 1.67 3.93
C MET A 417 11.42 0.68 4.12
N VAL A 418 11.37 -0.05 5.25
CA VAL A 418 10.23 -0.92 5.55
C VAL A 418 8.93 -0.16 5.75
N ASN A 419 8.97 1.13 6.12
CA ASN A 419 7.85 2.07 6.18
C ASN A 419 6.55 1.48 6.77
N ASP A 420 6.64 0.77 7.89
CA ASP A 420 5.51 0.10 8.54
C ASP A 420 5.25 0.55 9.98
N VAL A 421 5.94 1.59 10.42
CA VAL A 421 5.75 2.20 11.73
C VAL A 421 4.64 3.27 11.64
N LEU A 422 3.50 2.99 12.28
CA LEU A 422 2.36 3.90 12.33
C LEU A 422 2.58 5.00 13.37
N LYS A 423 2.98 4.61 14.59
CA LYS A 423 3.44 5.47 15.68
C LYS A 423 4.87 5.06 16.07
N CYS A 424 5.81 5.98 16.01
CA CYS A 424 7.18 5.74 16.41
C CYS A 424 7.31 5.78 17.95
N GLN A 425 8.32 5.10 18.48
CA GLN A 425 8.81 5.44 19.82
C GLN A 425 9.59 6.75 19.75
N LEU A 426 9.65 7.50 20.86
CA LEU A 426 10.29 8.81 20.89
C LEU A 426 11.64 8.76 21.60
N LYS A 427 12.56 9.61 21.14
CA LYS A 427 13.80 9.98 21.82
C LYS A 427 13.84 11.51 22.03
N PRO A 428 14.56 12.01 23.05
CA PRO A 428 14.75 13.45 23.21
C PRO A 428 15.35 14.09 21.97
N VAL A 429 15.01 15.36 21.71
CA VAL A 429 15.67 16.16 20.68
C VAL A 429 17.16 16.29 21.00
N ASN A 430 18.01 15.94 20.05
CA ASN A 430 19.45 16.07 20.16
C ASN A 430 20.01 16.80 18.93
N ALA A 431 20.76 17.90 19.15
CA ALA A 431 21.36 18.67 18.06
C ALA A 431 22.33 17.83 17.20
N ALA A 432 22.91 16.76 17.75
CA ALA A 432 23.79 15.84 17.01
C ALA A 432 23.06 14.97 15.98
N ASP A 433 21.72 14.93 16.00
CA ASP A 433 20.92 14.18 15.02
C ASP A 433 20.78 14.92 13.67
N TYR A 434 21.29 16.15 13.55
CA TYR A 434 21.15 17.01 12.38
C TYR A 434 22.51 17.26 11.72
N SER A 435 22.54 17.21 10.39
CA SER A 435 23.75 17.53 9.60
C SER A 435 24.05 19.03 9.56
N VAL A 436 23.05 19.86 9.89
CA VAL A 436 23.15 21.32 10.01
C VAL A 436 23.24 21.73 11.48
N THR A 437 23.83 22.89 11.75
CA THR A 437 23.88 23.42 13.13
C THR A 437 22.51 23.95 13.56
N ILE A 438 21.92 23.34 14.59
CA ILE A 438 20.74 23.84 15.30
C ILE A 438 21.15 24.09 16.76
N ALA A 439 21.17 25.36 17.18
CA ALA A 439 21.65 25.76 18.50
C ALA A 439 20.86 26.96 19.05
N GLY A 440 21.05 27.27 20.34
CA GLY A 440 20.46 28.44 20.98
C GLY A 440 18.93 28.47 20.85
N ALA A 441 18.40 29.58 20.35
CA ALA A 441 16.96 29.79 20.21
C ALA A 441 16.29 28.79 19.26
N ASP A 442 16.97 28.36 18.18
CA ASP A 442 16.42 27.40 17.24
C ASP A 442 16.31 26.00 17.85
N LEU A 443 17.28 25.59 18.68
CA LEU A 443 17.21 24.32 19.42
C LEU A 443 16.11 24.35 20.48
N ALA A 444 15.97 25.46 21.20
CA ALA A 444 14.88 25.64 22.17
C ALA A 444 13.50 25.62 21.49
N ARG A 445 13.39 26.23 20.30
CA ARG A 445 12.18 26.19 19.48
C ARG A 445 11.87 24.77 19.01
N LEU A 446 12.87 24.03 18.55
CA LEU A 446 12.73 22.63 18.16
C LEU A 446 12.23 21.74 19.31
N GLN A 447 12.78 21.92 20.52
CA GLN A 447 12.32 21.23 21.73
C GLN A 447 10.89 21.62 22.11
N THR A 448 10.48 22.86 21.84
CA THR A 448 9.10 23.32 22.06
C THR A 448 8.13 22.70 21.06
N ILE A 449 8.54 22.54 19.78
CA ILE A 449 7.74 21.87 18.74
C ILE A 449 7.57 20.38 19.06
N PHE A 450 8.60 19.74 19.63
CA PHE A 450 8.63 18.32 19.98
C PHE A 450 8.81 18.09 21.49
N PRO A 451 7.84 18.49 22.32
CA PRO A 451 7.99 18.45 23.78
C PRO A 451 8.17 17.03 24.33
N SER A 452 7.58 16.03 23.66
CA SER A 452 7.71 14.60 24.00
C SER A 452 8.89 13.91 23.29
N GLY A 453 9.66 14.65 22.48
CA GLY A 453 10.73 14.12 21.65
C GLY A 453 10.33 13.84 20.20
N VAL A 454 11.30 13.32 19.45
CA VAL A 454 11.21 13.00 18.01
C VAL A 454 11.30 11.49 17.79
N CYS A 455 10.88 11.01 16.62
CA CYS A 455 10.91 9.58 16.33
C CYS A 455 12.31 8.94 16.48
N ASP A 456 12.36 7.85 17.24
CA ASP A 456 13.47 6.92 17.33
C ASP A 456 13.25 5.77 16.34
N TRP A 457 13.70 5.98 15.11
CA TRP A 457 13.54 5.01 14.01
C TRP A 457 14.36 3.73 14.18
N ASN A 458 15.23 3.64 15.19
CA ASN A 458 15.96 2.42 15.53
C ASN A 458 15.12 1.43 16.35
N LYS A 459 13.92 1.84 16.78
CA LYS A 459 13.00 1.02 17.56
C LYS A 459 11.79 0.58 16.73
N PRO A 460 11.18 -0.58 17.06
CA PRO A 460 9.91 -0.97 16.47
C PRO A 460 8.81 0.03 16.82
N GLY A 461 7.77 0.08 16.00
CA GLY A 461 6.61 0.93 16.23
C GLY A 461 5.92 0.64 17.55
N ALA A 462 5.32 1.67 18.16
CA ALA A 462 4.52 1.50 19.36
C ALA A 462 3.32 0.58 19.07
N GLY A 463 3.13 -0.44 19.91
CA GLY A 463 2.08 -1.45 19.72
C GLY A 463 2.29 -2.37 18.51
N GLN A 464 3.47 -2.32 17.86
CA GLN A 464 3.79 -3.20 16.74
C GLN A 464 4.02 -4.63 17.23
N GLU A 465 3.08 -5.50 16.89
CA GLU A 465 3.10 -6.91 17.26
C GLU A 465 2.98 -7.79 16.01
N PRO A 466 3.44 -9.05 16.04
CA PRO A 466 3.20 -9.99 14.95
C PRO A 466 1.70 -10.19 14.68
N LEU A 467 1.38 -10.62 13.46
CA LEU A 467 0.05 -11.09 13.10
C LEU A 467 -0.39 -12.18 14.11
N ARG A 468 -1.60 -12.06 14.67
CA ARG A 468 -2.13 -13.00 15.68
C ARG A 468 -2.31 -14.41 15.11
N GLY A 469 -2.63 -14.50 13.82
CA GLY A 469 -2.82 -15.74 13.10
C GLY A 469 -3.33 -15.48 11.69
N THR A 470 -3.33 -16.52 10.87
CA THR A 470 -3.89 -16.51 9.52
C THR A 470 -5.21 -17.27 9.48
N TYR A 471 -6.09 -16.90 8.58
CA TYR A 471 -7.36 -17.57 8.33
C TYR A 471 -7.14 -18.77 7.39
N LEU A 472 -7.79 -19.89 7.75
CA LEU A 472 -7.80 -21.23 7.11
C LEU A 472 -6.58 -22.15 7.34
N ARG A 473 -6.85 -23.26 8.04
CA ARG A 473 -6.85 -24.57 7.38
C ARG A 473 -8.28 -24.81 6.90
N LEU A 474 -8.53 -24.85 5.59
CA LEU A 474 -9.80 -25.33 5.05
C LEU A 474 -10.01 -26.78 5.52
N PRO A 475 -11.10 -27.14 6.22
CA PRO A 475 -11.47 -28.53 6.40
C PRO A 475 -12.18 -29.00 5.12
N LEU A 476 -11.41 -29.17 4.05
CA LEU A 476 -11.86 -29.96 2.90
C LEU A 476 -11.14 -31.30 3.00
N ASN A 477 -11.55 -32.09 4.00
CA ASN A 477 -11.21 -33.51 4.09
C ASN A 477 -12.29 -34.32 3.38
#